data_AF-A0A9D6KWW1-F1
#
_entry.id   AF-A0A9D6KWW1-F1
#
_cell.length_a   1.000
_cell.length_b   1.000
_cell.length_c   1.000
_cell.angle_alpha   90.00
_cell.angle_beta   90.00
_cell.angle_gamma   90.00
#
_symmetry.space_group_name_H-M   'P 1'
#
loop_
_entity.id
_entity.type
_entity.pdbx_description
1 polymer ?
#
loop_
_entity_poly.entity_id
_entity_poly.type
_entity_poly.pdbx_seq_one_letter_code
_entity_poly.pdbx_strand_id
1 'polypeptide(L)'
;MKLTTFLVAALIVVSSACSEKHLDASQVPTVVKDSFEKKYPTATNVEWIKEGSSKVIYEAEFKMDGKEITAEFSETGEFLEEE
;
A
#
# COMPACT_ATOMS: atom_id res chain seq x y z
N MET A 1 27.90 17.54 -8.64
CA MET A 1 27.78 16.10 -8.26
C MET A 1 26.35 15.70 -8.52
N LYS A 2 26.15 14.56 -9.16
CA LYS A 2 24.97 14.23 -9.95
C LYS A 2 23.75 14.01 -9.04
N LEU A 3 22.77 14.91 -9.12
CA LEU A 3 21.44 14.71 -8.54
C LEU A 3 20.67 13.86 -9.54
N THR A 4 20.72 12.54 -9.38
CA THR A 4 19.98 11.61 -10.23
C THR A 4 18.49 11.75 -9.93
N THR A 5 17.78 12.37 -10.87
CA THR A 5 16.33 12.43 -10.99
C THR A 5 15.74 11.03 -10.82
N PHE A 6 14.83 10.86 -9.86
CA PHE A 6 13.85 9.78 -9.90
C PHE A 6 12.47 10.36 -10.23
N LEU A 7 11.73 9.54 -10.97
CA LEU A 7 10.72 9.86 -11.95
C LEU A 7 9.51 10.63 -11.38
N VAL A 8 9.13 11.71 -12.04
CA VAL A 8 7.78 12.27 -11.96
C VAL A 8 6.91 11.42 -12.90
N ALA A 9 5.96 10.68 -12.35
CA ALA A 9 4.82 10.17 -13.10
C ALA A 9 3.63 11.09 -12.85
N ALA A 10 3.41 12.03 -13.78
CA ALA A 10 2.17 12.80 -13.81
C ALA A 10 1.04 11.84 -14.19
N LEU A 11 0.26 11.38 -13.20
CA LEU A 11 -0.94 10.59 -13.45
C LEU A 11 -2.14 11.55 -13.59
N ILE A 12 -2.76 11.47 -14.76
CA ILE A 12 -3.98 12.18 -15.11
C ILE A 12 -5.07 11.70 -14.14
N VAL A 13 -5.52 12.57 -13.23
CA VAL A 13 -6.63 12.28 -12.32
C VAL A 13 -7.94 12.32 -13.11
N VAL A 14 -8.29 11.19 -13.73
CA VAL A 14 -9.68 10.89 -14.07
C VAL A 14 -10.34 10.45 -12.77
N SER A 15 -11.10 11.36 -12.16
CA SER A 15 -11.90 11.11 -10.96
C SER A 15 -13.06 10.16 -11.26
N SER A 16 -12.75 8.88 -11.46
CA SER A 16 -13.70 7.82 -11.20
C SER A 16 -13.78 7.71 -9.68
N ALA A 17 -14.93 8.04 -9.10
CA ALA A 17 -15.20 7.80 -7.69
C ALA A 17 -15.25 6.28 -7.45
N CYS A 18 -14.08 5.63 -7.48
CA CYS A 18 -13.90 4.31 -6.95
C CYS A 18 -14.01 4.49 -5.44
N SER A 19 -15.08 3.98 -4.84
CA SER A 19 -15.17 3.93 -3.38
C SER A 19 -14.12 2.94 -2.91
N GLU A 20 -13.03 3.44 -2.35
CA GLU A 20 -11.99 2.63 -1.70
C GLU A 20 -12.67 1.75 -0.65
N LYS A 21 -12.57 0.43 -0.85
CA LYS A 21 -13.19 -0.53 0.05
C LYS A 21 -12.19 -0.84 1.16
N HIS A 22 -12.29 -0.08 2.25
CA HIS A 22 -11.57 -0.40 3.48
C HIS A 22 -11.94 -1.81 3.94
N LEU A 23 -10.92 -2.54 4.38
CA LEU A 23 -11.01 -3.89 4.90
C LEU A 23 -10.80 -3.87 6.41
N ASP A 24 -11.54 -4.73 7.11
CA ASP A 24 -11.11 -5.13 8.45
C ASP A 24 -9.77 -5.88 8.32
N ALA A 25 -8.84 -5.68 9.25
CA ALA A 25 -7.57 -6.41 9.27
C ALA A 25 -7.73 -7.95 9.32
N SER A 26 -8.91 -8.45 9.72
CA SER A 26 -9.26 -9.88 9.67
C SER A 26 -9.50 -10.41 8.26
N GLN A 27 -9.79 -9.54 7.29
CA GLN A 27 -10.04 -9.86 5.89
C GLN A 27 -8.77 -9.84 5.03
N VAL A 28 -7.67 -9.32 5.59
CA VAL A 28 -6.35 -9.31 4.95
C VAL A 28 -5.69 -10.67 5.16
N PRO A 29 -5.20 -11.34 4.09
CA PRO A 29 -4.49 -12.62 4.21
C PRO A 29 -3.31 -12.51 5.18
N THR A 30 -3.11 -13.55 6.00
CA THR A 30 -1.99 -13.57 6.97
C THR A 30 -0.65 -13.36 6.29
N VAL A 31 -0.43 -13.93 5.10
CA VAL A 31 0.83 -13.79 4.35
C VAL A 31 1.16 -12.33 4.02
N VAL A 32 0.12 -11.53 3.76
CA VAL A 32 0.25 -10.10 3.44
C VAL A 32 0.58 -9.33 4.70
N LYS A 33 -0.14 -9.59 5.80
CA LYS A 33 0.14 -8.96 7.09
C LYS A 33 1.54 -9.28 7.60
N ASP A 34 1.96 -10.53 7.53
CA ASP A 34 3.30 -10.96 7.95
C ASP A 34 4.39 -10.27 7.12
N SER A 35 4.21 -10.15 5.80
CA SER A 35 5.13 -9.41 4.94
C SER A 35 5.18 -7.92 5.27
N PHE A 36 4.02 -7.31 5.52
CA PHE A 36 3.91 -5.92 5.93
C PHE A 36 4.61 -5.67 7.28
N GLU A 37 4.27 -6.44 8.32
CA GLU A 37 4.86 -6.29 9.67
C GLU A 37 6.37 -6.52 9.65
N LYS A 38 6.85 -7.45 8.82
CA LYS A 38 8.29 -7.68 8.64
C LYS A 38 9.00 -6.49 7.98
N LYS A 39 8.35 -5.82 7.03
CA LYS A 39 8.92 -4.68 6.29
C LYS A 39 8.81 -3.38 7.08
N TYR A 40 7.70 -3.19 7.81
CA TYR A 40 7.36 -1.99 8.58
C TYR A 40 7.08 -2.31 10.05
N PRO A 41 8.08 -2.79 10.82
CA PRO A 41 7.89 -3.29 12.18
C PRO A 41 7.46 -2.22 13.19
N THR A 42 7.55 -0.95 12.84
CA THR A 42 7.17 0.20 13.67
C THR A 42 5.95 0.95 13.13
N ALA A 43 5.25 0.39 12.14
CA ALA A 43 4.04 0.98 11.60
C ALA A 43 2.93 1.06 12.67
N THR A 44 2.19 2.17 12.64
CA THR A 44 1.00 2.37 13.46
C THR A 44 -0.15 2.85 12.59
N ASN A 45 -1.38 2.83 13.10
CA ASN A 45 -2.56 3.33 12.39
C ASN A 45 -2.72 2.69 11.00
N VAL A 46 -2.57 1.37 10.91
CA VAL A 46 -2.62 0.63 9.65
C VAL A 46 -4.07 0.46 9.21
N GLU A 47 -4.39 0.99 8.04
CA GLU A 47 -5.64 0.80 7.32
C GLU A 47 -5.37 -0.01 6.06
N TRP A 48 -6.32 -0.85 5.67
CA TRP A 48 -6.16 -1.77 4.55
C TRP A 48 -7.22 -1.53 3.49
N ILE A 49 -6.82 -1.47 2.24
CA ILE A 49 -7.70 -1.33 1.08
C ILE A 49 -7.47 -2.51 0.15
N LYS A 50 -8.56 -3.06 -0.41
CA LYS A 50 -8.48 -4.06 -1.49
C LYS A 50 -8.67 -3.37 -2.84
N GLU A 51 -7.60 -3.35 -3.60
CA GLU A 51 -7.49 -2.79 -4.93
C GLU A 51 -7.62 -3.92 -5.98
N GLY A 52 -8.25 -3.60 -7.12
CA GLY A 52 -8.32 -4.48 -8.29
C GLY A 52 -9.32 -5.66 -8.21
N SER A 53 -9.99 -5.92 -9.34
CA SER A 53 -10.95 -7.03 -9.48
C SER A 53 -10.36 -8.28 -10.13
N SER A 54 -9.35 -8.12 -11.00
CA SER A 54 -8.68 -9.21 -11.73
C SER A 54 -7.30 -9.55 -11.16
N LYS A 55 -6.55 -8.54 -10.73
CA LYS A 55 -5.32 -8.66 -9.93
C LYS A 55 -5.62 -8.02 -8.59
N VAL A 56 -5.66 -8.84 -7.53
CA VAL A 56 -5.90 -8.36 -6.18
C VAL A 56 -4.61 -7.75 -5.65
N ILE A 57 -4.70 -6.50 -5.22
CA ILE A 57 -3.66 -5.78 -4.50
C ILE A 57 -4.23 -5.42 -3.12
N TYR A 58 -3.38 -5.56 -2.11
CA TYR A 58 -3.65 -5.14 -0.74
C TYR A 58 -2.78 -3.93 -0.46
N GLU A 59 -3.41 -2.78 -0.34
CA GLU A 59 -2.76 -1.54 0.00
C GLU A 59 -2.86 -1.31 1.51
N ALA A 60 -1.72 -1.01 2.13
CA ALA A 60 -1.62 -0.61 3.52
C ALA A 60 -1.30 0.89 3.60
N GLU A 61 -2.21 1.66 4.15
CA GLU A 61 -1.96 3.04 4.55
C GLU A 61 -1.61 3.07 6.04
N PHE A 62 -0.48 3.66 6.42
CA PHE A 62 -0.02 3.62 7.82
C PHE A 62 0.87 4.81 8.18
N LYS A 63 1.13 4.96 9.48
CA LYS A 63 2.09 5.92 10.01
C LYS A 63 3.39 5.26 10.41
N MET A 64 4.50 5.83 9.96
CA MET A 64 5.85 5.47 10.41
C MET A 64 6.72 6.72 10.48
N ASP A 65 7.46 6.88 11.57
CA ASP A 65 8.28 8.08 11.83
C ASP A 65 7.52 9.41 11.70
N GLY A 66 6.23 9.39 12.05
CA GLY A 66 5.36 10.56 12.00
C GLY A 66 4.88 10.96 10.59
N LYS A 67 5.16 10.13 9.57
CA LYS A 67 4.71 10.33 8.19
C LYS A 67 3.66 9.29 7.83
N GLU A 68 2.72 9.68 6.99
CA GLU A 68 1.82 8.75 6.30
C GLU A 68 2.58 8.13 5.12
N ILE A 69 2.44 6.82 4.97
CA ILE A 69 3.09 5.99 3.95
C ILE A 69 2.03 5.04 3.42
N THR A 70 2.06 4.78 2.13
CA THR A 70 1.21 3.79 1.47
C THR A 70 2.08 2.69 0.89
N ALA A 71 1.73 1.42 1.10
CA ALA A 71 2.49 0.30 0.57
C ALA A 71 1.58 -0.79 -0.01
N GLU A 72 1.86 -1.21 -1.23
CA GLU A 72 1.12 -2.23 -1.94
C GLU A 72 1.76 -3.62 -1.82
N PHE A 73 0.91 -4.62 -1.61
CA PHE A 73 1.28 -6.03 -1.56
C PHE A 73 0.38 -6.87 -2.47
N SER A 74 0.96 -7.90 -3.10
CA SER A 74 0.19 -8.90 -3.84
C SER A 74 -0.58 -9.82 -2.88
N GLU A 75 -1.51 -10.61 -3.41
CA GLU A 75 -2.21 -11.65 -2.65
C GLU A 75 -1.29 -12.70 -1.99
N THR A 76 -0.05 -12.86 -2.49
CA THR A 76 0.96 -13.77 -1.94
C THR A 76 1.88 -13.09 -0.92
N GLY A 77 1.65 -11.80 -0.63
CA GLY A 77 2.48 -11.02 0.30
C GLY A 77 3.78 -10.51 -0.33
N GLU A 78 3.89 -10.52 -1.65
CA GLU A 78 5.01 -9.88 -2.34
C GLU A 78 4.83 -8.36 -2.26
N PHE A 79 5.88 -7.65 -1.83
CA PHE A 79 5.91 -6.19 -1.86
C PHE A 79 5.97 -5.70 -3.30
N LEU A 80 5.07 -4.79 -3.67
CA LEU A 80 4.97 -4.24 -5.01
C LEU A 80 5.55 -2.82 -5.07
N GLU A 81 5.02 -1.92 -4.24
CA GLU A 81 5.32 -0.48 -4.29
C GLU A 81 5.15 0.20 -2.91
N GLU A 82 5.84 1.33 -2.71
CA GLU A 82 5.72 2.23 -1.55
C GLU A 82 5.69 3.68 -2.05
N GLU A 83 4.76 4.48 -1.53
CA GLU A 83 4.61 5.92 -1.78
C GLU A 83 4.96 6.78 -0.55
#